data_AF-A0A816YI54-F1
#
_entry.id   AF-A0A816YI54-F1
#
_cell.length_a   1.000
_cell.length_b   1.000
_cell.length_c   1.000
_cell.angle_alpha   90.00
_cell.angle_beta   90.00
_cell.angle_gamma   90.00
#
_symmetry.space_group_name_H-M   'P 1'
#
loop_
_entity.id
_entity.type
_entity.pdbx_description
1 polymer ?
#
loop_
_entity_poly.entity_id
_entity_poly.type
_entity_poly.pdbx_seq_one_letter_code
_entity_poly.pdbx_strand_id
1 'polypeptide(L)'
;QAIRESQDLRTELTKLQDLEQQIESYKIQIIELENQNRTKTNEFTEKDEQIQKLSKENRELHQQIEQIQQETERKINQLKQEFNEKHQAHAETQNEFVQRAENLQAINETLKTDFEDLQNKHHHLQNEYQKYLASNEQLKNTNDNVVNEKQALIDQLTKQINDLQQTQVEIIEKQINQHTDFERRRSEDRQNVEKLLKEKDDEYEFKIQLMKSEFLVETENSNIEHEQEKLRLKNQLQQAHQAMENKTKSGSTTNIKQVEYELTEAQYQIEKLKKQIDANANKDDRATLESQINFLNDVIVELRNTNEHLTKEIEFLKNPFVDDNELPESAATTTKTSAPRLYCDMCEIFDEHDTDDCPKQNSMIDDHHSHERVIPPARLYCEKCEEFGHDCNEVDETY
;
A
#
# COMPACT_ATOMS: atom_id res chain seq x y z
N GLN A 1 76.65 -44.78 -189.73
CA GLN A 1 75.85 -43.70 -189.15
C GLN A 1 74.69 -44.26 -188.31
N ALA A 2 73.86 -45.14 -188.87
CA ALA A 2 72.74 -45.80 -188.16
C ALA A 2 73.10 -46.58 -186.86
N ILE A 3 74.33 -47.11 -186.71
CA ILE A 3 74.74 -47.85 -185.51
C ILE A 3 75.04 -46.91 -184.31
N ARG A 4 75.56 -45.70 -184.56
CA ARG A 4 75.86 -44.73 -183.48
C ARG A 4 74.59 -44.10 -182.92
N GLU A 5 73.64 -43.72 -183.79
CA GLU A 5 72.33 -43.22 -183.37
C GLU A 5 71.56 -44.27 -182.55
N SER A 6 71.68 -45.57 -182.89
CA SER A 6 71.09 -46.65 -182.11
C SER A 6 71.76 -46.85 -180.73
N GLN A 7 73.06 -46.59 -180.60
CA GLN A 7 73.76 -46.62 -179.32
C GLN A 7 73.39 -45.41 -178.45
N ASP A 8 73.32 -44.21 -179.03
CA ASP A 8 72.94 -42.99 -178.32
C ASP A 8 71.50 -43.06 -177.79
N LEU A 9 70.55 -43.55 -178.61
CA LEU A 9 69.17 -43.82 -178.20
C LEU A 9 69.08 -44.88 -177.09
N ARG A 10 69.95 -45.91 -177.10
CA ARG A 10 70.00 -46.90 -176.01
C ARG A 10 70.56 -46.31 -174.71
N THR A 11 71.55 -45.42 -174.79
CA THR A 11 72.05 -44.70 -173.61
C THR A 11 71.06 -43.67 -173.06
N GLU A 12 70.26 -43.04 -173.91
CA GLU A 12 69.16 -42.18 -173.45
C GLU A 12 68.01 -42.99 -172.84
N LEU A 13 67.66 -44.13 -173.44
CA LEU A 13 66.64 -45.03 -172.89
C LEU A 13 67.04 -45.58 -171.51
N THR A 14 68.31 -45.94 -171.32
CA THR A 14 68.82 -46.40 -170.01
C THR A 14 68.85 -45.28 -168.97
N LYS A 15 69.19 -44.04 -169.35
CA LYS A 15 69.06 -42.88 -168.45
C LYS A 15 67.62 -42.58 -168.08
N LEU A 16 66.69 -42.70 -169.03
CA LEU A 16 65.25 -42.55 -168.77
C LEU A 16 64.73 -43.64 -167.83
N GLN A 17 65.18 -44.89 -168.01
CA GLN A 17 64.86 -46.00 -167.12
C GLN A 17 65.42 -45.79 -165.71
N ASP A 18 66.66 -45.28 -165.57
CA ASP A 18 67.26 -44.93 -164.27
C ASP A 18 66.51 -43.76 -163.60
N LEU A 19 66.12 -42.74 -164.36
CA LEU A 19 65.30 -41.63 -163.88
C LEU A 19 63.91 -42.10 -163.45
N GLU A 20 63.27 -42.99 -164.20
CA GLU A 20 62.00 -43.63 -163.82
C GLU A 20 62.14 -44.44 -162.53
N GLN A 21 63.22 -45.21 -162.37
CA GLN A 21 63.50 -45.94 -161.12
C GLN A 21 63.75 -44.99 -159.94
N GLN A 22 64.45 -43.87 -160.15
CA GLN A 22 64.65 -42.86 -159.11
C GLN A 22 63.35 -42.15 -158.73
N ILE A 23 62.52 -41.80 -159.71
CA ILE A 23 61.19 -41.24 -159.48
C ILE A 23 60.33 -42.22 -158.68
N GLU A 24 60.36 -43.51 -159.03
CA GLU A 24 59.61 -44.53 -158.31
C GLU A 24 60.14 -44.74 -156.88
N SER A 25 61.46 -44.70 -156.69
CA SER A 25 62.10 -44.72 -155.36
C SER A 25 61.70 -43.51 -154.51
N TYR A 26 61.69 -42.30 -155.09
CA TYR A 26 61.27 -41.09 -154.39
C TYR A 26 59.77 -41.11 -154.07
N LYS A 27 58.92 -41.65 -154.95
CA LYS A 27 57.50 -41.86 -154.63
C LYS A 27 57.32 -42.78 -153.43
N ILE A 28 58.06 -43.88 -153.35
CA ILE A 28 58.02 -44.80 -152.21
C ILE A 28 58.48 -44.08 -150.93
N GLN A 29 59.59 -43.33 -150.98
CA GLN A 29 60.06 -42.55 -149.83
C GLN A 29 59.06 -41.47 -149.39
N ILE A 30 58.39 -40.80 -150.33
CA ILE A 30 57.33 -39.82 -150.02
C ILE A 30 56.16 -40.52 -149.31
N ILE A 31 55.70 -41.67 -149.82
CA ILE A 31 54.63 -42.45 -149.20
C ILE A 31 55.04 -42.91 -147.79
N GLU A 32 56.28 -43.35 -147.59
CA GLU A 32 56.81 -43.73 -146.28
C GLU A 32 56.86 -42.55 -145.30
N LEU A 33 57.34 -41.39 -145.74
CA LEU A 33 57.37 -40.16 -144.94
C LEU A 33 55.96 -39.63 -144.64
N GLU A 34 55.04 -39.71 -145.59
CA GLU A 34 53.63 -39.37 -145.39
C GLU A 34 52.99 -40.29 -144.35
N ASN A 35 53.26 -41.60 -144.41
CA ASN A 35 52.81 -42.55 -143.42
C ASN A 35 53.41 -42.27 -142.03
N GLN A 36 54.72 -41.96 -141.94
CA GLN A 36 55.37 -41.59 -140.68
C GLN A 36 54.85 -40.27 -140.11
N ASN A 37 54.57 -39.28 -140.96
CA ASN A 37 53.95 -38.03 -140.52
C ASN A 37 52.52 -38.27 -140.04
N ARG A 38 51.77 -39.13 -140.73
CA ARG A 38 50.41 -39.50 -140.31
C ARG A 38 50.41 -40.22 -138.96
N THR A 39 51.32 -41.16 -138.72
CA THR A 39 51.44 -41.83 -137.41
C THR A 39 51.82 -40.85 -136.32
N LYS A 40 52.83 -40.00 -136.53
CA LYS A 40 53.22 -38.96 -135.55
C LYS A 40 52.10 -37.96 -135.29
N THR A 41 51.35 -37.58 -136.31
CA THR A 41 50.20 -36.68 -136.16
C THR A 41 49.13 -37.33 -135.29
N ASN A 42 48.82 -38.61 -135.51
CA ASN A 42 47.88 -39.35 -134.67
C ASN A 42 48.38 -39.45 -133.22
N GLU A 43 49.65 -39.80 -133.00
CA GLU A 43 50.25 -39.85 -131.66
C GLU A 43 50.23 -38.49 -130.95
N PHE A 44 50.47 -37.41 -131.70
CA PHE A 44 50.38 -36.04 -131.19
C PHE A 44 48.95 -35.70 -130.78
N THR A 45 47.96 -36.02 -131.62
CA THR A 45 46.54 -35.80 -131.28
C THR A 45 46.11 -36.62 -130.07
N GLU A 46 46.55 -37.87 -129.93
CA GLU A 46 46.24 -38.71 -128.75
C GLU A 46 46.85 -38.13 -127.47
N LYS A 47 48.09 -37.65 -127.52
CA LYS A 47 48.75 -37.00 -126.39
C LYS A 47 48.08 -35.66 -126.03
N ASP A 48 47.70 -34.87 -127.02
CA ASP A 48 46.97 -33.62 -126.81
C ASP A 48 45.61 -33.87 -126.13
N GLU A 49 44.87 -34.88 -126.58
CA GLU A 49 43.64 -35.31 -125.91
C GLU A 49 43.88 -35.75 -124.47
N GLN A 50 44.98 -36.48 -124.21
CA GLN A 50 45.34 -36.91 -122.86
C GLN A 50 45.72 -35.72 -121.96
N ILE A 51 46.47 -34.75 -122.48
CA ILE A 51 46.82 -33.51 -121.78
C ILE A 51 45.56 -32.71 -121.45
N GLN A 52 44.61 -32.60 -122.37
CA GLN A 52 43.34 -31.91 -122.13
C GLN A 52 42.53 -32.59 -121.02
N LYS A 53 42.46 -33.94 -121.02
CA LYS A 53 41.80 -34.71 -119.95
C LYS A 53 42.46 -34.46 -118.59
N LEU A 54 43.77 -34.63 -118.49
CA LEU A 54 44.53 -34.39 -117.25
C LEU A 54 44.46 -32.94 -116.79
N SER A 55 44.42 -31.98 -117.71
CA SER A 55 44.25 -30.56 -117.38
C SER A 55 42.87 -30.28 -116.80
N LYS A 56 41.82 -30.94 -117.31
CA LYS A 56 40.47 -30.83 -116.78
C LYS A 56 40.37 -31.47 -115.39
N GLU A 57 40.88 -32.68 -115.22
CA GLU A 57 40.92 -33.37 -113.93
C GLU A 57 41.69 -32.57 -112.88
N ASN A 58 42.85 -32.02 -113.23
CA ASN A 58 43.60 -31.14 -112.31
C ASN A 58 42.78 -29.92 -111.91
N ARG A 59 42.06 -29.29 -112.85
CA ARG A 59 41.24 -28.12 -112.53
C ARG A 59 40.09 -28.48 -111.58
N GLU A 60 39.45 -29.62 -111.79
CA GLU A 60 38.39 -30.13 -110.91
C GLU A 60 38.94 -30.46 -109.50
N LEU A 61 40.10 -31.10 -109.41
CA LEU A 61 40.76 -31.38 -108.13
C LEU A 61 41.15 -30.10 -107.39
N HIS A 62 41.67 -29.09 -108.08
CA HIS A 62 41.99 -27.80 -107.45
C HIS A 62 40.72 -27.12 -106.89
N GLN A 63 39.61 -27.17 -107.62
CA GLN A 63 38.33 -26.64 -107.13
C GLN A 63 37.82 -27.40 -105.90
N GLN A 64 37.96 -28.74 -105.88
CA GLN A 64 37.60 -29.54 -104.70
C GLN A 64 38.49 -29.22 -103.50
N ILE A 65 39.80 -29.08 -103.70
CA ILE A 65 40.74 -28.70 -102.63
C ILE A 65 40.38 -27.32 -102.08
N GLU A 66 40.10 -26.34 -102.95
CA GLU A 66 39.72 -24.99 -102.53
C GLU A 66 38.40 -24.98 -101.75
N GLN A 67 37.41 -25.76 -102.18
CA GLN A 67 36.14 -25.92 -101.44
C GLN A 67 36.38 -26.55 -100.06
N ILE A 68 37.15 -27.62 -99.98
CA ILE A 68 37.48 -28.28 -98.71
C ILE A 68 38.26 -27.32 -97.80
N GLN A 69 39.20 -26.53 -98.34
CA GLN A 69 39.93 -25.52 -97.57
C GLN A 69 39.00 -24.46 -96.99
N GLN A 70 38.07 -23.92 -97.80
CA GLN A 70 37.10 -22.94 -97.30
C GLN A 70 36.14 -23.54 -96.26
N GLU A 71 35.69 -24.78 -96.45
CA GLU A 71 34.83 -25.46 -95.49
C GLU A 71 35.54 -25.75 -94.18
N THR A 72 36.78 -26.22 -94.23
CA THR A 72 37.61 -26.47 -93.04
C THR A 72 37.93 -25.18 -92.30
N GLU A 73 38.26 -24.10 -93.00
CA GLU A 73 38.48 -22.78 -92.38
C GLU A 73 37.22 -22.24 -91.71
N ARG A 74 36.06 -22.34 -92.37
CA ARG A 74 34.76 -22.00 -91.76
C ARG A 74 34.50 -22.83 -90.50
N LYS A 75 34.76 -24.14 -90.54
CA LYS A 75 34.55 -25.03 -89.40
C LYS A 75 35.49 -24.71 -88.24
N ILE A 76 36.75 -24.40 -88.53
CA ILE A 76 37.74 -23.97 -87.54
C ILE A 76 37.29 -22.66 -86.87
N ASN A 77 36.81 -21.70 -87.64
CA ASN A 77 36.35 -20.42 -87.10
C ASN A 77 35.09 -20.58 -86.25
N GLN A 78 34.14 -21.42 -86.68
CA GLN A 78 32.97 -21.77 -85.87
C GLN A 78 33.37 -22.42 -84.53
N LEU A 79 34.25 -23.42 -84.55
CA LEU A 79 34.70 -24.09 -83.34
C LEU A 79 35.46 -23.15 -82.40
N LYS A 80 36.27 -22.23 -82.93
CA LYS A 80 36.94 -21.19 -82.14
C LYS A 80 35.93 -20.25 -81.47
N GLN A 81 34.90 -19.84 -82.19
CA GLN A 81 33.84 -18.99 -81.63
C GLN A 81 33.09 -19.74 -80.51
N GLU A 82 32.62 -20.96 -80.77
CA GLU A 82 31.93 -21.78 -79.76
C GLU A 82 32.81 -22.05 -78.53
N PHE A 83 34.10 -22.28 -78.73
CA PHE A 83 35.05 -22.46 -77.64
C PHE A 83 35.19 -21.19 -76.80
N ASN A 84 35.34 -20.02 -77.43
CA ASN A 84 35.46 -18.75 -76.72
C ASN A 84 34.19 -18.41 -75.93
N GLU A 85 33.01 -18.60 -76.54
CA GLU A 85 31.72 -18.39 -75.87
C GLU A 85 31.56 -19.31 -74.64
N LYS A 86 31.89 -20.61 -74.79
CA LYS A 86 31.86 -21.55 -73.66
C LYS A 86 32.89 -21.23 -72.59
N HIS A 87 34.09 -20.82 -72.98
CA HIS A 87 35.14 -20.43 -72.04
C HIS A 87 34.74 -19.18 -71.24
N GLN A 88 34.15 -18.18 -71.91
CA GLN A 88 33.65 -16.99 -71.25
C GLN A 88 32.51 -17.32 -70.28
N ALA A 89 31.51 -18.10 -70.71
CA ALA A 89 30.42 -18.52 -69.84
C ALA A 89 30.93 -19.34 -68.63
N HIS A 90 31.92 -20.21 -68.84
CA HIS A 90 32.57 -20.93 -67.74
C HIS A 90 33.29 -19.98 -66.77
N ALA A 91 34.01 -18.98 -67.27
CA ALA A 91 34.70 -18.00 -66.43
C ALA A 91 33.70 -17.16 -65.60
N GLU A 92 32.59 -16.73 -66.21
CA GLU A 92 31.51 -16.00 -65.54
C GLU A 92 30.87 -16.83 -64.43
N THR A 93 30.45 -18.06 -64.73
CA THR A 93 29.89 -18.98 -63.72
C THR A 93 30.88 -19.34 -62.61
N GLN A 94 32.17 -19.49 -62.94
CA GLN A 94 33.20 -19.73 -61.93
C GLN A 94 33.37 -18.53 -60.99
N ASN A 95 33.33 -17.30 -61.51
CA ASN A 95 33.38 -16.09 -60.70
C ASN A 95 32.14 -15.96 -59.80
N GLU A 96 30.95 -16.24 -60.31
CA GLU A 96 29.72 -16.27 -59.50
C GLU A 96 29.80 -17.30 -58.37
N PHE A 97 30.36 -18.48 -58.64
CA PHE A 97 30.54 -19.51 -57.62
C PHE A 97 31.51 -19.07 -56.52
N VAL A 98 32.63 -18.44 -56.88
CA VAL A 98 33.60 -17.89 -55.91
C VAL A 98 32.95 -16.81 -55.06
N GLN A 99 32.26 -15.83 -55.67
CA GLN A 99 31.55 -14.78 -54.93
C GLN A 99 30.49 -15.35 -53.99
N ARG A 100 29.76 -16.38 -54.42
CA ARG A 100 28.76 -17.04 -53.57
C ARG A 100 29.40 -17.80 -52.41
N ALA A 101 30.56 -18.41 -52.61
CA ALA A 101 31.31 -19.07 -51.55
C ALA A 101 31.81 -18.05 -50.51
N GLU A 102 32.37 -16.92 -50.95
CA GLU A 102 32.81 -15.82 -50.08
C GLU A 102 31.65 -15.23 -49.28
N ASN A 103 30.51 -14.98 -49.93
CA ASN A 103 29.30 -14.49 -49.25
C ASN A 103 28.78 -15.49 -48.21
N LEU A 104 28.76 -16.79 -48.52
CA LEU A 104 28.37 -17.83 -47.57
C LEU A 104 29.36 -17.91 -46.39
N GLN A 105 30.64 -17.70 -46.63
CA GLN A 105 31.64 -17.66 -45.56
C GLN A 105 31.40 -16.46 -44.63
N ALA A 106 31.22 -15.26 -45.19
CA ALA A 106 30.95 -14.05 -44.41
C ALA A 106 29.66 -14.16 -43.56
N ILE A 107 28.60 -14.75 -44.13
CA ILE A 107 27.35 -15.01 -43.39
C ILE A 107 27.59 -16.00 -42.25
N ASN A 108 28.35 -17.08 -42.47
CA ASN A 108 28.65 -18.05 -41.42
C ASN A 108 29.50 -17.44 -40.29
N GLU A 109 30.46 -16.58 -40.62
CA GLU A 109 31.26 -15.86 -39.63
C GLU A 109 30.37 -14.93 -38.78
N THR A 110 29.46 -14.19 -39.41
CA THR A 110 28.49 -13.32 -38.72
C THR A 110 27.53 -14.11 -37.84
N LEU A 111 26.97 -15.21 -38.36
CA LEU A 111 26.08 -16.08 -37.57
C LEU A 111 26.79 -16.70 -36.37
N LYS A 112 28.09 -16.99 -36.49
CA LYS A 112 28.90 -17.50 -35.40
C LYS A 112 29.09 -16.45 -34.30
N THR A 113 29.40 -15.21 -34.67
CA THR A 113 29.53 -14.11 -33.69
C THR A 113 28.19 -13.82 -33.01
N ASP A 114 27.10 -13.77 -33.76
CA ASP A 114 25.76 -13.53 -33.21
C ASP A 114 25.34 -14.65 -32.24
N PHE A 115 25.70 -15.90 -32.54
CA PHE A 115 25.43 -17.03 -31.66
C PHE A 115 26.24 -16.94 -30.35
N GLU A 116 27.52 -16.58 -30.42
CA GLU A 116 28.37 -16.38 -29.24
C GLU A 116 27.84 -15.24 -28.36
N ASP A 117 27.43 -14.12 -28.96
CA ASP A 117 26.83 -12.98 -28.24
C ASP A 117 25.50 -13.36 -27.59
N LEU A 118 24.64 -14.10 -28.29
CA LEU A 118 23.37 -14.56 -27.73
C LEU A 118 23.58 -15.56 -26.59
N GLN A 119 24.60 -16.41 -26.70
CA GLN A 119 24.99 -17.34 -25.64
C GLN A 119 25.49 -16.59 -24.39
N ASN A 120 26.32 -15.57 -24.58
CA ASN A 120 26.81 -14.71 -23.50
C ASN A 120 25.66 -13.97 -22.81
N LYS A 121 24.73 -13.41 -23.61
CA LYS A 121 23.54 -12.73 -23.09
C LYS A 121 22.64 -13.68 -22.30
N HIS A 122 22.45 -14.90 -22.80
CA HIS A 122 21.69 -15.93 -22.10
C HIS A 122 22.34 -16.28 -20.75
N HIS A 123 23.65 -16.48 -20.74
CA HIS A 123 24.39 -16.79 -19.51
C HIS A 123 24.31 -15.64 -18.49
N HIS A 124 24.44 -14.39 -18.93
CA HIS A 124 24.26 -13.22 -18.08
C HIS A 124 22.86 -13.18 -17.44
N LEU A 125 21.83 -13.33 -18.26
CA LEU A 125 20.43 -13.28 -17.79
C LEU A 125 20.12 -14.43 -16.82
N GLN A 126 20.69 -15.62 -17.07
CA GLN A 126 20.59 -16.76 -16.17
C GLN A 126 21.23 -16.47 -14.80
N ASN A 127 22.40 -15.84 -14.78
CA ASN A 127 23.08 -15.45 -13.54
C ASN A 127 22.30 -14.38 -12.77
N GLU A 128 21.73 -13.39 -13.45
CA GLU A 128 20.85 -12.40 -12.81
C GLU A 128 19.59 -13.03 -12.23
N TYR A 129 18.96 -13.95 -12.97
CA TYR A 129 17.80 -14.68 -12.49
C TYR A 129 18.12 -15.49 -11.23
N GLN A 130 19.29 -16.14 -11.16
CA GLN A 130 19.74 -16.85 -9.96
C GLN A 130 19.95 -15.89 -8.77
N LYS A 131 20.57 -14.73 -8.98
CA LYS A 131 20.73 -13.71 -7.93
C LYS A 131 19.38 -13.22 -7.41
N TYR A 132 18.42 -13.00 -8.31
CA TYR A 132 17.06 -12.60 -7.95
C TYR A 132 16.36 -13.68 -7.10
N LEU A 133 16.47 -14.95 -7.48
CA LEU A 133 15.94 -16.07 -6.69
C LEU A 133 16.56 -16.13 -5.28
N ALA A 134 17.88 -16.00 -5.17
CA ALA A 134 18.57 -15.99 -3.89
C ALA A 134 18.13 -14.80 -3.00
N SER A 135 17.98 -13.61 -3.59
CA SER A 135 17.47 -12.43 -2.88
C SER A 135 16.04 -12.62 -2.38
N ASN A 136 15.17 -13.23 -3.20
CA ASN A 136 13.80 -13.53 -2.79
C ASN A 136 13.72 -14.57 -1.67
N GLU A 137 14.59 -15.58 -1.70
CA GLU A 137 14.69 -16.56 -0.62
C GLU A 137 15.13 -15.90 0.69
N GLN A 138 16.12 -15.01 0.62
CA GLN A 138 16.54 -14.20 1.78
C GLN A 138 15.40 -13.33 2.32
N LEU A 139 14.70 -12.61 1.44
CA LEU A 139 13.55 -11.78 1.83
C LEU A 139 12.45 -12.62 2.49
N LYS A 140 12.13 -13.79 1.93
CA LYS A 140 11.16 -14.71 2.52
C LYS A 140 11.59 -15.14 3.93
N ASN A 141 12.85 -15.55 4.10
CA ASN A 141 13.37 -15.95 5.41
C ASN A 141 13.32 -14.79 6.42
N THR A 142 13.66 -13.56 6.01
CA THR A 142 13.54 -12.39 6.88
C THR A 142 12.10 -12.09 7.26
N ASN A 143 11.16 -12.23 6.31
CA ASN A 143 9.74 -12.02 6.57
C ASN A 143 9.19 -13.08 7.52
N ASP A 144 9.55 -14.35 7.32
CA ASP A 144 9.16 -15.45 8.22
C ASP A 144 9.69 -15.22 9.64
N ASN A 145 10.94 -14.74 9.78
CA ASN A 145 11.51 -14.37 11.08
C ASN A 145 10.73 -13.22 11.74
N VAL A 146 10.44 -12.15 11.01
CA VAL A 146 9.67 -11.00 11.54
C VAL A 146 8.25 -11.41 11.92
N VAL A 147 7.61 -12.27 11.13
CA VAL A 147 6.27 -12.80 11.47
C VAL A 147 6.33 -13.62 12.75
N ASN A 148 7.33 -14.48 12.91
CA ASN A 148 7.50 -15.30 14.12
C ASN A 148 7.79 -14.42 15.35
N GLU A 149 8.64 -13.39 15.23
CA GLU A 149 8.92 -12.44 16.31
C GLU A 149 7.67 -11.66 16.71
N LYS A 150 6.89 -11.18 15.73
CA LYS A 150 5.61 -10.51 15.99
C LYS A 150 4.60 -11.44 16.66
N GLN A 151 4.51 -12.68 16.22
CA GLN A 151 3.61 -13.67 16.84
C GLN A 151 4.00 -13.94 18.29
N ALA A 152 5.30 -14.12 18.57
CA ALA A 152 5.80 -14.30 19.93
C ALA A 152 5.48 -13.09 20.83
N LEU A 153 5.61 -11.87 20.30
CA LEU A 153 5.24 -10.65 21.03
C LEU A 153 3.74 -10.56 21.29
N ILE A 154 2.91 -10.92 20.30
CA ILE A 154 1.45 -11.00 20.45
C ILE A 154 1.09 -12.01 21.54
N ASP A 155 1.70 -13.20 21.55
CA ASP A 155 1.44 -14.22 22.54
C ASP A 155 1.83 -13.74 23.95
N GLN A 156 2.96 -13.04 24.07
CA GLN A 156 3.42 -12.45 25.33
C GLN A 156 2.46 -11.36 25.84
N LEU A 157 2.04 -10.44 24.98
CA LEU A 157 1.08 -9.37 25.34
C LEU A 157 -0.29 -9.96 25.70
N THR A 158 -0.74 -10.97 24.96
CA THR A 158 -1.99 -11.69 25.25
C THR A 158 -1.93 -12.33 26.63
N LYS A 159 -0.81 -12.97 26.97
CA LYS A 159 -0.60 -13.52 28.32
C LYS A 159 -0.65 -12.44 29.40
N GLN A 160 0.05 -11.31 29.20
CA GLN A 160 0.04 -10.19 30.15
C GLN A 160 -1.37 -9.61 30.35
N ILE A 161 -2.15 -9.47 29.28
CA ILE A 161 -3.53 -9.00 29.35
C ILE A 161 -4.37 -9.98 30.17
N ASN A 162 -4.25 -11.28 29.91
CA ASN A 162 -4.99 -12.31 30.65
C ASN A 162 -4.62 -12.32 32.14
N ASP A 163 -3.33 -12.23 32.47
CA ASP A 163 -2.85 -12.18 33.86
C ASP A 163 -3.40 -10.92 34.58
N LEU A 164 -3.37 -9.75 33.92
CA LEU A 164 -3.93 -8.51 34.46
C LEU A 164 -5.44 -8.60 34.65
N GLN A 165 -6.17 -9.13 33.66
CA GLN A 165 -7.62 -9.35 33.77
C GLN A 165 -7.96 -10.28 34.92
N GLN A 166 -7.21 -11.36 35.11
CA GLN A 166 -7.40 -12.28 36.24
C GLN A 166 -7.18 -11.56 37.57
N THR A 167 -6.09 -10.79 37.72
CA THR A 167 -5.83 -10.04 38.96
C THR A 167 -6.91 -8.99 39.24
N GLN A 168 -7.44 -8.36 38.20
CA GLN A 168 -8.53 -7.39 38.33
C GLN A 168 -9.82 -8.05 38.83
N VAL A 169 -10.15 -9.24 38.30
CA VAL A 169 -11.29 -10.03 38.77
C VAL A 169 -11.11 -10.41 40.24
N GLU A 170 -9.94 -10.90 40.64
CA GLU A 170 -9.65 -11.28 42.03
C GLU A 170 -9.79 -10.08 42.99
N ILE A 171 -9.35 -8.89 42.58
CA ILE A 171 -9.50 -7.65 43.37
C ILE A 171 -10.99 -7.27 43.50
N ILE A 172 -11.75 -7.31 42.40
CA ILE A 172 -13.19 -6.99 42.41
C ILE A 172 -13.95 -7.98 43.30
N GLU A 173 -13.69 -9.28 43.17
CA GLU A 173 -14.30 -10.31 44.02
C GLU A 173 -14.00 -10.07 45.50
N LYS A 174 -12.75 -9.73 45.84
CA LYS A 174 -12.38 -9.38 47.21
C LYS A 174 -13.12 -8.15 47.72
N GLN A 175 -13.25 -7.10 46.91
CA GLN A 175 -14.00 -5.89 47.27
C GLN A 175 -15.48 -6.18 47.47
N ILE A 176 -16.09 -6.98 46.59
CA ILE A 176 -17.49 -7.42 46.72
C ILE A 176 -17.66 -8.20 48.03
N ASN A 177 -16.79 -9.16 48.33
CA ASN A 177 -16.86 -9.94 49.58
C ASN A 177 -16.70 -9.07 50.83
N GLN A 178 -15.81 -8.07 50.80
CA GLN A 178 -15.67 -7.12 51.91
C GLN A 178 -16.93 -6.26 52.08
N HIS A 179 -17.51 -5.80 50.97
CA HIS A 179 -18.73 -4.99 51.00
C HIS A 179 -19.93 -5.79 51.52
N THR A 180 -20.11 -7.04 51.07
CA THR A 180 -21.20 -7.91 51.54
C THR A 180 -21.06 -8.22 53.04
N ASP A 181 -19.84 -8.47 53.53
CA ASP A 181 -19.59 -8.65 54.96
C ASP A 181 -19.88 -7.38 55.77
N PHE A 182 -19.52 -6.21 55.25
CA PHE A 182 -19.80 -4.93 55.89
C PHE A 182 -21.31 -4.65 55.93
N GLU A 183 -22.03 -4.87 54.83
CA GLU A 183 -23.49 -4.74 54.78
C GLU A 183 -24.19 -5.70 55.74
N ARG A 184 -23.70 -6.94 55.84
CA ARG A 184 -24.20 -7.93 56.80
C ARG A 184 -24.05 -7.44 58.24
N ARG A 185 -22.87 -6.99 58.64
CA ARG A 185 -22.63 -6.44 59.99
C ARG A 185 -23.50 -5.21 60.26
N ARG A 186 -23.62 -4.31 59.28
CA ARG A 186 -24.48 -3.12 59.39
C ARG A 186 -25.96 -3.49 59.57
N SER A 187 -26.42 -4.56 58.92
CA SER A 187 -27.76 -5.11 59.09
C SER A 187 -27.96 -5.72 60.49
N GLU A 188 -26.99 -6.51 60.96
CA GLU A 188 -26.98 -7.08 62.31
C GLU A 188 -27.02 -5.99 63.39
N ASP A 189 -26.17 -4.96 63.27
CA ASP A 189 -26.16 -3.80 64.17
C ASP A 189 -27.50 -3.05 64.15
N ARG A 190 -28.10 -2.86 62.95
CA ARG A 190 -29.42 -2.25 62.83
C ARG A 190 -30.49 -3.05 63.58
N GLN A 191 -30.50 -4.38 63.41
CA GLN A 191 -31.44 -5.25 64.13
C GLN A 191 -31.22 -5.21 65.64
N ASN A 192 -29.97 -5.13 66.10
CA ASN A 192 -29.65 -5.04 67.52
C ASN A 192 -30.12 -3.70 68.12
N VAL A 193 -29.92 -2.58 67.41
CA VAL A 193 -30.43 -1.27 67.82
C VAL A 193 -31.97 -1.27 67.86
N GLU A 194 -32.62 -1.84 66.86
CA GLU A 194 -34.08 -1.95 66.81
C GLU A 194 -34.64 -2.76 67.99
N LYS A 195 -34.00 -3.90 68.33
CA LYS A 195 -34.34 -4.68 69.53
C LYS A 195 -34.17 -3.87 70.81
N LEU A 196 -33.04 -3.18 70.97
CA LEU A 196 -32.76 -2.39 72.17
C LEU A 196 -33.74 -1.23 72.35
N LEU A 197 -34.11 -0.56 71.25
CA LEU A 197 -35.14 0.49 71.27
C LEU A 197 -36.48 -0.07 71.73
N LYS A 198 -36.90 -1.22 71.19
CA LYS A 198 -38.14 -1.88 71.61
C LYS A 198 -38.13 -2.26 73.09
N GLU A 199 -37.02 -2.82 73.58
CA GLU A 199 -36.86 -3.13 75.01
C GLU A 199 -36.98 -1.87 75.89
N LYS A 200 -36.41 -0.74 75.44
CA LYS A 200 -36.51 0.54 76.15
C LYS A 200 -37.90 1.14 76.10
N ASP A 201 -38.59 1.04 74.97
CA ASP A 201 -39.97 1.48 74.83
C ASP A 201 -40.90 0.66 75.76
N ASP A 202 -40.72 -0.66 75.82
CA ASP A 202 -41.46 -1.54 76.74
C ASP A 202 -41.17 -1.20 78.22
N GLU A 203 -39.92 -0.89 78.58
CA GLU A 203 -39.52 -0.44 79.91
C GLU A 203 -40.16 0.90 80.29
N TYR A 204 -40.14 1.89 79.38
CA TYR A 204 -40.76 3.19 79.61
C TYR A 204 -42.29 3.10 79.71
N GLU A 205 -42.93 2.26 78.87
CA GLU A 205 -44.36 1.99 78.96
C GLU A 205 -44.71 1.39 80.33
N PHE A 206 -43.95 0.39 80.79
CA PHE A 206 -44.15 -0.19 82.13
C PHE A 206 -43.99 0.86 83.24
N LYS A 207 -42.98 1.72 83.15
CA LYS A 207 -42.77 2.79 84.14
C LYS A 207 -43.91 3.81 84.14
N ILE A 208 -44.43 4.18 82.97
CA ILE A 208 -45.60 5.06 82.83
C ILE A 208 -46.83 4.41 83.47
N GLN A 209 -47.05 3.11 83.24
CA GLN A 209 -48.16 2.37 83.84
C GLN A 209 -48.04 2.31 85.37
N LEU A 210 -46.83 2.07 85.89
CA LEU A 210 -46.57 2.07 87.33
C LEU A 210 -46.82 3.44 87.96
N MET A 211 -46.28 4.52 87.38
CA MET A 211 -46.53 5.88 87.87
C MET A 211 -48.01 6.25 87.85
N LYS A 212 -48.76 5.83 86.82
CA LYS A 212 -50.23 5.98 86.77
C LYS A 212 -50.91 5.25 87.93
N SER A 213 -50.50 4.01 88.22
CA SER A 213 -51.07 3.25 89.35
C SER A 213 -50.73 3.86 90.71
N GLU A 214 -49.49 4.33 90.90
CA GLU A 214 -49.05 5.00 92.13
C GLU A 214 -49.84 6.30 92.33
N PHE A 215 -50.02 7.10 91.28
CA PHE A 215 -50.83 8.32 91.33
C PHE A 215 -52.29 8.03 91.70
N LEU A 216 -52.89 6.97 91.15
CA LEU A 216 -54.25 6.56 91.51
C LEU A 216 -54.37 6.18 92.98
N VAL A 217 -53.43 5.37 93.49
CA VAL A 217 -53.40 4.98 94.91
C VAL A 217 -53.22 6.20 95.80
N GLU A 218 -52.33 7.13 95.45
CA GLU A 218 -52.10 8.37 96.22
C GLU A 218 -53.37 9.25 96.24
N THR A 219 -54.06 9.39 95.11
CA THR A 219 -55.33 10.12 95.08
C THR A 219 -56.42 9.43 95.90
N GLU A 220 -56.48 8.10 95.92
CA GLU A 220 -57.43 7.35 96.73
C GLU A 220 -57.11 7.46 98.23
N ASN A 221 -55.83 7.37 98.61
CA ASN A 221 -55.36 7.61 99.98
C ASN A 221 -55.70 9.03 100.45
N SER A 222 -55.42 10.05 99.65
CA SER A 222 -55.76 11.44 99.97
C SER A 222 -57.28 11.63 100.14
N ASN A 223 -58.09 10.98 99.31
CA ASN A 223 -59.55 10.98 99.46
C ASN A 223 -60.00 10.29 100.76
N ILE A 224 -59.37 9.17 101.13
CA ILE A 224 -59.64 8.47 102.39
C ILE A 224 -59.27 9.34 103.59
N GLU A 225 -58.10 10.01 103.57
CA GLU A 225 -57.69 10.94 104.62
C GLU A 225 -58.68 12.10 104.75
N HIS A 226 -59.15 12.67 103.64
CA HIS A 226 -60.18 13.69 103.64
C HIS A 226 -61.51 13.18 104.25
N GLU A 227 -61.94 11.97 103.94
CA GLU A 227 -63.13 11.37 104.56
C GLU A 227 -62.92 11.04 106.05
N GLN A 228 -61.73 10.58 106.45
CA GLN A 228 -61.39 10.36 107.86
C GLN A 228 -61.40 11.68 108.64
N GLU A 229 -60.84 12.75 108.08
CA GLU A 229 -60.84 14.07 108.71
C GLU A 229 -62.25 14.64 108.79
N LYS A 230 -63.07 14.44 107.75
CA LYS A 230 -64.49 14.80 107.76
C LYS A 230 -65.26 14.04 108.85
N LEU A 231 -64.99 12.75 109.05
CA LEU A 231 -65.54 11.95 110.14
C LEU A 231 -65.06 12.42 111.51
N ARG A 232 -63.79 12.79 111.65
CA ARG A 232 -63.22 13.37 112.87
C ARG A 232 -63.88 14.70 113.23
N LEU A 233 -64.00 15.60 112.25
CA LEU A 233 -64.71 16.88 112.40
C LEU A 233 -66.18 16.65 112.76
N LYS A 234 -66.84 15.67 112.15
CA LYS A 234 -68.22 15.29 112.51
C LYS A 234 -68.33 14.78 113.95
N ASN A 235 -67.40 13.94 114.40
CA ASN A 235 -67.34 13.47 115.79
C ASN A 235 -67.05 14.63 116.77
N GLN A 236 -66.13 15.53 116.45
CA GLN A 236 -65.86 16.73 117.25
C GLN A 236 -67.08 17.65 117.31
N LEU A 237 -67.80 17.83 116.18
CA LEU A 237 -69.04 18.59 116.13
C LEU A 237 -70.12 17.94 117.00
N GLN A 238 -70.22 16.61 116.99
CA GLN A 238 -71.18 15.87 117.82
C GLN A 238 -70.84 15.98 119.32
N GLN A 239 -69.56 15.92 119.69
CA GLN A 239 -69.10 16.18 121.06
C GLN A 239 -69.33 17.64 121.47
N ALA A 240 -69.12 18.60 120.57
CA ALA A 240 -69.43 20.01 120.82
C ALA A 240 -70.93 20.24 120.98
N HIS A 241 -71.78 19.55 120.21
CA HIS A 241 -73.24 19.59 120.38
C HIS A 241 -73.67 19.01 121.74
N GLN A 242 -73.12 17.87 122.16
CA GLN A 242 -73.37 17.28 123.48
C GLN A 242 -72.83 18.15 124.65
N ALA A 243 -71.74 18.89 124.42
CA ALA A 243 -71.20 19.85 125.38
C ALA A 243 -72.00 21.16 125.46
N MET A 244 -72.65 21.56 124.36
CA MET A 244 -73.48 22.77 124.26
C MET A 244 -74.90 22.58 124.83
N GLU A 245 -75.48 21.36 124.77
CA GLU A 245 -76.78 21.07 125.39
C GLU A 245 -76.76 21.11 126.93
N ASN A 246 -75.59 20.95 127.56
CA ASN A 246 -75.46 20.85 129.02
C ASN A 246 -75.05 22.14 129.75
N LYS A 247 -74.83 23.28 129.05
CA LYS A 247 -74.38 24.53 129.69
C LYS A 247 -75.02 25.79 129.09
N THR A 248 -76.29 26.03 129.47
CA THR A 248 -76.89 27.38 129.53
C THR A 248 -77.63 27.61 130.85
N LYS A 249 -76.87 27.73 131.94
CA LYS A 249 -77.16 28.56 133.13
C LYS A 249 -75.82 29.16 133.60
N SER A 250 -75.85 30.48 133.83
CA SER A 250 -74.83 31.36 134.42
C SER A 250 -73.48 31.57 133.71
N GLY A 251 -73.22 32.84 133.33
CA GLY A 251 -72.09 33.58 133.91
C GLY A 251 -70.85 33.88 133.04
N SER A 252 -70.90 35.02 132.37
CA SER A 252 -69.84 36.05 132.22
C SER A 252 -68.39 35.74 131.73
N THR A 253 -68.09 36.35 130.58
CA THR A 253 -67.00 37.34 130.30
C THR A 253 -65.51 36.95 130.18
N THR A 254 -64.99 37.33 128.99
CA THR A 254 -63.77 38.13 128.67
C THR A 254 -62.37 37.51 128.58
N ASN A 255 -61.80 37.61 127.35
CA ASN A 255 -60.55 38.30 126.95
C ASN A 255 -59.85 37.42 125.88
N ILE A 256 -59.92 37.67 124.56
CA ILE A 256 -59.47 38.83 123.77
C ILE A 256 -58.29 39.56 124.42
N LYS A 257 -57.07 39.09 124.14
CA LYS A 257 -55.82 39.87 123.93
C LYS A 257 -54.57 38.95 123.97
N GLN A 258 -54.46 38.03 123.02
CA GLN A 258 -53.18 37.36 122.70
C GLN A 258 -53.18 36.75 121.28
N VAL A 259 -53.78 37.45 120.31
CA VAL A 259 -53.86 37.05 118.88
C VAL A 259 -53.28 38.13 117.95
N GLU A 260 -52.77 39.25 118.49
CA GLU A 260 -52.27 40.38 117.68
C GLU A 260 -50.74 40.47 117.61
N TYR A 261 -49.99 39.55 118.22
CA TYR A 261 -48.51 39.56 118.17
C TYR A 261 -47.91 38.51 117.22
N GLU A 262 -48.68 37.50 116.79
CA GLU A 262 -48.18 36.45 115.89
C GLU A 262 -48.59 36.65 114.42
N LEU A 263 -49.42 37.66 114.11
CA LEU A 263 -49.84 38.00 112.74
C LEU A 263 -48.87 38.97 112.04
N THR A 264 -48.11 39.77 112.80
CA THR A 264 -47.16 40.76 112.27
C THR A 264 -45.80 40.16 111.89
N GLU A 265 -45.39 39.05 112.53
CA GLU A 265 -44.17 38.32 112.16
C GLU A 265 -44.36 37.52 110.85
N ALA A 266 -45.58 37.03 110.59
CA ALA A 266 -45.94 36.29 109.37
C ALA A 266 -46.00 37.18 108.11
N GLN A 267 -46.27 38.48 108.25
CA GLN A 267 -46.31 39.42 107.13
C GLN A 267 -44.91 39.88 106.68
N TYR A 268 -43.92 39.92 107.59
CA TYR A 268 -42.55 40.31 107.26
C TYR A 268 -41.78 39.23 106.46
N GLN A 269 -42.08 37.94 106.69
CA GLN A 269 -41.46 36.84 105.94
C GLN A 269 -42.01 36.66 104.53
N ILE A 270 -43.26 37.08 104.27
CA ILE A 270 -43.87 37.05 102.93
C ILE A 270 -43.28 38.16 102.03
N GLU A 271 -42.93 39.32 102.60
CA GLU A 271 -42.34 40.43 101.84
C GLU A 271 -40.86 40.20 101.48
N LYS A 272 -40.15 39.38 102.27
CA LYS A 272 -38.78 38.94 101.98
C LYS A 272 -38.71 37.91 100.82
N LEU A 273 -39.71 37.03 100.70
CA LEU A 273 -39.79 36.04 99.62
C LEU A 273 -40.27 36.65 98.28
N LYS A 274 -41.09 37.70 98.31
CA LYS A 274 -41.50 38.42 97.09
C LYS A 274 -40.35 39.15 96.38
N LYS A 275 -39.34 39.63 97.12
CA LYS A 275 -38.15 40.31 96.53
C LYS A 275 -37.09 39.36 95.98
N GLN A 276 -37.20 38.05 96.18
CA GLN A 276 -36.31 37.04 95.59
C GLN A 276 -36.85 36.42 94.28
N ILE A 277 -38.11 36.65 93.93
CA ILE A 277 -38.73 36.09 92.72
C ILE A 277 -38.70 37.07 91.53
N ASP A 278 -38.60 38.39 91.76
CA ASP A 278 -38.58 39.40 90.68
C ASP A 278 -37.18 39.81 90.18
N ALA A 279 -36.09 39.23 90.73
CA ALA A 279 -34.72 39.58 90.34
C ALA A 279 -33.99 38.53 89.47
N ASN A 280 -34.59 37.36 89.23
CA ASN A 280 -33.95 36.24 88.52
C ASN A 280 -34.66 35.79 87.23
N ALA A 281 -35.71 36.48 86.79
CA ALA A 281 -36.33 36.24 85.50
C ALA A 281 -35.98 37.38 84.53
N ASN A 282 -35.39 37.04 83.38
CA ASN A 282 -35.25 37.87 82.16
C ASN A 282 -33.93 38.60 81.86
N LYS A 283 -32.77 38.18 82.41
CA LYS A 283 -31.47 38.63 81.86
C LYS A 283 -30.54 37.51 81.40
N ASP A 284 -30.47 36.39 82.11
CA ASP A 284 -29.62 35.25 81.70
C ASP A 284 -30.20 34.49 80.51
N ASP A 285 -31.50 34.17 80.51
CA ASP A 285 -32.13 33.41 79.42
C ASP A 285 -32.10 34.16 78.08
N ARG A 286 -32.12 35.49 78.11
CA ARG A 286 -32.08 36.29 76.89
C ARG A 286 -30.66 36.31 76.30
N ALA A 287 -29.63 36.36 77.13
CA ALA A 287 -28.23 36.30 76.68
C ALA A 287 -27.84 34.90 76.19
N THR A 288 -28.33 33.82 76.82
CA THR A 288 -28.12 32.44 76.33
C THR A 288 -28.89 32.17 75.04
N LEU A 289 -30.11 32.66 74.89
CA LEU A 289 -30.85 32.56 73.62
C LEU A 289 -30.18 33.37 72.51
N GLU A 290 -29.68 34.56 72.79
CA GLU A 290 -28.97 35.41 71.81
C GLU A 290 -27.61 34.78 71.42
N SER A 291 -26.92 34.12 72.36
CA SER A 291 -25.73 33.30 72.08
C SER A 291 -26.05 32.05 71.25
N GLN A 292 -27.16 31.36 71.50
CA GLN A 292 -27.59 30.19 70.73
C GLN A 292 -28.03 30.58 69.31
N ILE A 293 -28.70 31.73 69.16
CA ILE A 293 -29.07 32.28 67.85
C ILE A 293 -27.83 32.65 67.04
N ASN A 294 -26.83 33.28 67.65
CA ASN A 294 -25.57 33.60 66.96
C ASN A 294 -24.80 32.34 66.55
N PHE A 295 -24.71 31.34 67.43
CA PHE A 295 -24.10 30.05 67.10
C PHE A 295 -24.82 29.34 65.95
N LEU A 296 -26.16 29.35 65.94
CA LEU A 296 -26.93 28.77 64.83
C LEU A 296 -26.71 29.54 63.53
N ASN A 297 -26.58 30.86 63.56
CA ASN A 297 -26.25 31.65 62.38
C ASN A 297 -24.85 31.32 61.84
N ASP A 298 -23.86 31.12 62.71
CA ASP A 298 -22.51 30.73 62.32
C ASP A 298 -22.49 29.32 61.70
N VAL A 299 -23.22 28.37 62.28
CA VAL A 299 -23.39 27.00 61.73
C VAL A 299 -24.15 27.01 60.39
N ILE A 300 -25.14 27.89 60.23
CA ILE A 300 -25.86 28.04 58.96
C ILE A 300 -24.95 28.62 57.87
N VAL A 301 -24.07 29.57 58.21
CA VAL A 301 -23.08 30.11 57.27
C VAL A 301 -22.04 29.05 56.91
N GLU A 302 -21.55 28.29 57.89
CA GLU A 302 -20.60 27.19 57.66
C GLU A 302 -21.20 26.08 56.79
N LEU A 303 -22.45 25.66 57.05
CA LEU A 303 -23.15 24.67 56.22
C LEU A 303 -23.46 25.19 54.81
N ARG A 304 -23.73 26.48 54.63
CA ARG A 304 -23.91 27.08 53.29
C ARG A 304 -22.60 27.12 52.52
N ASN A 305 -21.50 27.55 53.16
CA ASN A 305 -20.17 27.52 52.56
C ASN A 305 -19.72 26.09 52.23
N THR A 306 -20.03 25.13 53.10
CA THR A 306 -19.69 23.71 52.88
C THR A 306 -20.51 23.12 51.74
N ASN A 307 -21.80 23.43 51.65
CA ASN A 307 -22.62 23.04 50.51
C ASN A 307 -22.19 23.70 49.20
N GLU A 308 -21.77 24.97 49.23
CA GLU A 308 -21.24 25.67 48.05
C GLU A 308 -19.90 25.06 47.60
N HIS A 309 -19.03 24.70 48.54
CA HIS A 309 -17.78 23.99 48.26
C HIS A 309 -18.04 22.61 47.64
N LEU A 310 -18.92 21.80 48.23
CA LEU A 310 -19.29 20.49 47.69
C LEU A 310 -19.98 20.60 46.32
N THR A 311 -20.77 21.65 46.09
CA THR A 311 -21.40 21.91 44.79
C THR A 311 -20.35 22.23 43.74
N LYS A 312 -19.37 23.09 44.06
CA LYS A 312 -18.23 23.40 43.17
C LYS A 312 -17.35 22.17 42.89
N GLU A 313 -17.14 21.32 43.90
CA GLU A 313 -16.38 20.08 43.76
C GLU A 313 -17.11 19.04 42.90
N ILE A 314 -18.44 18.94 43.03
CA ILE A 314 -19.29 18.14 42.15
C ILE A 314 -19.30 18.70 40.72
N GLU A 315 -19.31 20.02 40.54
CA GLU A 315 -19.25 20.67 39.24
C GLU A 315 -17.89 20.42 38.55
N PHE A 316 -16.80 20.52 39.30
CA PHE A 316 -15.44 20.17 38.86
C PHE A 316 -15.31 18.69 38.46
N LEU A 317 -15.91 17.77 39.24
CA LEU A 317 -15.91 16.33 38.93
C LEU A 317 -16.85 15.95 37.76
N LYS A 318 -17.92 16.73 37.53
CA LYS A 318 -18.86 16.49 36.42
C LYS A 318 -18.35 17.01 35.08
N ASN A 319 -17.49 18.03 35.06
CA ASN A 319 -16.87 18.57 33.85
C ASN A 319 -15.34 18.65 34.00
N PRO A 320 -14.59 17.57 33.68
CA PRO A 320 -13.12 17.60 33.70
C PRO A 320 -12.50 18.34 32.50
N PHE A 321 -13.31 18.87 31.57
CA PHE A 321 -12.88 19.34 30.26
C PHE A 321 -13.65 20.59 29.78
N VAL A 322 -13.69 21.67 30.55
CA VAL A 322 -13.90 23.01 29.97
C VAL A 322 -13.24 24.03 30.90
N ASP A 323 -12.02 24.44 30.57
CA ASP A 323 -11.67 25.84 30.27
C ASP A 323 -10.14 26.00 30.33
N ASP A 324 -9.50 25.70 29.20
CA ASP A 324 -8.07 25.92 28.96
C ASP A 324 -7.94 27.23 28.18
N ASN A 325 -8.30 28.35 28.81
CA ASN A 325 -7.99 29.70 28.35
C ASN A 325 -7.99 30.66 29.53
N GLU A 326 -6.90 30.62 30.30
CA GLU A 326 -6.21 31.79 30.85
C GLU A 326 -5.27 31.37 31.99
N LEU A 327 -4.08 30.85 31.67
CA LEU A 327 -2.94 31.02 32.57
C LEU A 327 -1.65 31.34 31.79
N PRO A 328 -0.82 32.27 32.29
CA PRO A 328 0.33 32.80 31.58
C PRO A 328 1.51 31.83 31.63
N GLU A 329 1.98 31.50 30.43
CA GLU A 329 3.39 31.34 30.04
C GLU A 329 4.34 30.68 31.04
N SER A 330 4.51 29.36 30.91
CA SER A 330 5.77 28.70 31.24
C SER A 330 5.85 27.34 30.53
N ALA A 331 6.65 27.33 29.46
CA ALA A 331 7.40 26.18 28.93
C ALA A 331 6.64 24.87 28.63
N ALA A 332 6.37 24.61 27.35
CA ALA A 332 6.93 23.46 26.61
C ALA A 332 6.27 23.32 25.22
N THR A 333 7.13 23.31 24.22
CA THR A 333 6.98 22.73 22.86
C THR A 333 5.72 21.91 22.58
N THR A 334 4.81 22.45 21.77
CA THR A 334 3.77 21.68 21.06
C THR A 334 3.85 21.94 19.57
N THR A 335 4.12 20.87 18.82
CA THR A 335 4.01 20.79 17.36
C THR A 335 2.56 21.05 16.97
N LYS A 336 2.29 22.21 16.37
CA LYS A 336 1.00 22.51 15.75
C LYS A 336 0.79 21.56 14.58
N THR A 337 -0.15 20.62 14.72
CA THR A 337 -0.68 19.88 13.57
C THR A 337 -1.50 20.86 12.73
N SER A 338 -1.02 21.17 11.53
CA SER A 338 -1.79 21.94 10.55
C SER A 338 -3.06 21.18 10.18
N ALA A 339 -4.15 21.90 9.93
CA ALA A 339 -5.39 21.31 9.44
C ALA A 339 -5.12 20.37 8.24
N PRO A 340 -5.86 19.24 8.11
CA PRO A 340 -5.72 18.33 6.98
C PRO A 340 -5.84 19.11 5.66
N ARG A 341 -4.84 18.97 4.78
CA ARG A 341 -4.85 19.59 3.45
C ARG A 341 -5.91 18.94 2.59
N LEU A 342 -6.74 19.74 1.92
CA LEU A 342 -7.76 19.25 0.99
C LEU A 342 -7.04 18.77 -0.28
N TYR A 343 -7.35 17.57 -0.76
CA TYR A 343 -6.76 17.01 -1.96
C TYR A 343 -7.87 16.43 -2.84
N CYS A 344 -7.90 16.83 -4.11
CA CYS A 344 -8.84 16.28 -5.06
C CYS A 344 -8.21 15.11 -5.83
N ASP A 345 -8.66 13.89 -5.56
CA ASP A 345 -8.18 12.68 -6.25
C ASP A 345 -8.50 12.70 -7.77
N MET A 346 -9.50 13.48 -8.21
CA MET A 346 -9.93 13.55 -9.61
C MET A 346 -9.09 14.48 -10.50
N CYS A 347 -8.42 15.48 -9.92
CA CYS A 347 -7.58 16.41 -10.68
C CYS A 347 -6.20 16.66 -10.10
N GLU A 348 -5.84 15.94 -9.03
CA GLU A 348 -4.51 15.89 -8.40
C GLU A 348 -3.99 17.26 -7.90
N ILE A 349 -4.89 18.21 -7.57
CA ILE A 349 -4.53 19.51 -7.01
C ILE A 349 -4.80 19.56 -5.51
N PHE A 350 -3.92 20.27 -4.80
CA PHE A 350 -4.01 20.48 -3.35
C PHE A 350 -4.65 21.83 -3.03
N ASP A 351 -5.40 21.86 -1.93
CA ASP A 351 -5.91 23.04 -1.22
C ASP A 351 -6.94 23.92 -1.97
N GLU A 352 -7.35 23.54 -3.18
CA GLU A 352 -8.32 24.32 -3.98
C GLU A 352 -9.77 23.83 -3.83
N HIS A 353 -10.01 22.52 -3.93
CA HIS A 353 -11.31 21.86 -3.67
C HIS A 353 -11.11 20.42 -3.21
N ASP A 354 -12.12 19.84 -2.57
CA ASP A 354 -12.16 18.41 -2.26
C ASP A 354 -12.79 17.62 -3.42
N THR A 355 -12.63 16.30 -3.41
CA THR A 355 -13.09 15.40 -4.49
C THR A 355 -14.56 15.58 -4.84
N ASP A 356 -15.42 15.87 -3.87
CA ASP A 356 -16.87 16.05 -4.08
C ASP A 356 -17.26 17.33 -4.84
N ASP A 357 -16.41 18.37 -4.83
CA ASP A 357 -16.65 19.68 -5.46
C ASP A 357 -15.82 19.86 -6.76
N CYS A 358 -15.27 18.77 -7.31
CA CYS A 358 -14.43 18.85 -8.50
C CYS A 358 -15.22 19.33 -9.74
N PRO A 359 -14.81 20.42 -10.41
CA PRO A 359 -15.47 20.90 -11.62
C PRO A 359 -15.53 19.85 -12.75
N LYS A 360 -14.58 18.90 -12.75
CA LYS A 360 -14.53 17.78 -13.70
C LYS A 360 -15.61 16.73 -13.45
N GLN A 361 -16.21 16.70 -12.25
CA GLN A 361 -17.27 15.76 -11.89
C GLN A 361 -18.58 16.04 -12.64
N ASN A 362 -18.81 17.28 -13.07
CA ASN A 362 -19.99 17.68 -13.85
C ASN A 362 -19.78 17.65 -15.38
N SER A 363 -18.55 17.43 -15.87
CA SER A 363 -18.28 17.19 -17.28
C SER A 363 -18.18 15.70 -17.54
N MET A 364 -19.34 15.02 -17.63
CA MET A 364 -19.44 13.69 -18.23
C MET A 364 -19.11 13.80 -19.72
N ILE A 365 -17.82 13.84 -20.06
CA ILE A 365 -17.31 13.62 -21.41
C ILE A 365 -16.14 12.64 -21.26
N ASP A 366 -16.40 11.42 -21.71
CA ASP A 366 -15.39 10.41 -22.01
C ASP A 366 -14.30 11.04 -22.88
N ASP A 367 -13.11 11.20 -22.31
CA ASP A 367 -11.92 11.46 -23.08
C ASP A 367 -10.73 10.81 -22.37
N HIS A 368 -10.41 9.60 -22.83
CA HIS A 368 -9.21 8.86 -22.47
C HIS A 368 -7.97 9.58 -23.01
N HIS A 369 -7.58 10.69 -22.38
CA HIS A 369 -6.28 11.31 -22.63
C HIS A 369 -5.24 10.62 -21.74
N SER A 370 -4.47 9.73 -22.36
CA SER A 370 -3.20 9.27 -21.80
C SER A 370 -2.26 10.47 -21.69
N HIS A 371 -2.21 11.10 -20.51
CA HIS A 371 -1.14 12.05 -20.22
C HIS A 371 0.17 11.27 -20.12
N GLU A 372 0.93 11.29 -21.21
CA GLU A 372 2.31 10.83 -21.26
C GLU A 372 3.10 11.67 -20.24
N ARG A 373 3.51 11.03 -19.14
CA ARG A 373 4.33 11.70 -18.11
C ARG A 373 5.68 12.02 -18.75
N VAL A 374 5.91 13.29 -19.07
CA VAL A 374 7.26 13.78 -19.34
C VAL A 374 8.00 13.76 -18.01
N ILE A 375 8.84 12.74 -17.82
CA ILE A 375 9.74 12.62 -16.67
C ILE A 375 10.72 13.81 -16.75
N PRO A 376 10.76 14.71 -15.76
CA PRO A 376 11.76 15.77 -15.73
C PRO A 376 13.16 15.15 -15.71
N PRO A 377 14.13 15.72 -16.44
CA PRO A 377 15.50 15.20 -16.44
C PRO A 377 16.05 15.12 -15.01
N ALA A 378 16.80 14.06 -14.71
CA ALA A 378 17.36 13.83 -13.39
C ALA A 378 18.19 15.04 -12.95
N ARG A 379 17.92 15.58 -11.75
CA ARG A 379 18.73 16.64 -11.16
C ARG A 379 20.12 16.08 -10.84
N LEU A 380 21.14 16.59 -11.51
CA LEU A 380 22.53 16.26 -11.25
C LEU A 380 22.91 16.69 -9.82
N TYR A 381 23.59 15.81 -9.10
CA TYR A 381 24.12 16.03 -7.76
C TYR A 381 25.59 16.44 -7.88
N CYS A 382 25.97 17.60 -7.36
CA CYS A 382 27.39 17.98 -7.33
C CYS A 382 28.05 17.43 -6.05
N GLU A 383 28.94 16.45 -6.21
CA GLU A 383 29.71 15.86 -5.10
C GLU A 383 30.67 16.86 -4.40
N LYS A 384 30.96 18.02 -5.01
CA LYS A 384 31.80 19.06 -4.38
C LYS A 384 31.02 19.98 -3.44
N CYS A 385 29.73 20.21 -3.71
CA CYS A 385 28.89 21.16 -2.99
C CYS A 385 27.78 20.47 -2.19
N GLU A 386 27.61 19.16 -2.35
CA GLU A 386 26.58 18.32 -1.71
C GLU A 386 25.13 18.81 -1.96
N GLU A 387 24.92 19.62 -2.99
CA GLU A 387 23.63 20.18 -3.38
C GLU A 387 23.19 19.70 -4.76
N PHE A 388 21.87 19.57 -4.95
CA PHE A 388 21.25 19.18 -6.21
C PHE A 388 20.93 20.41 -7.07
N GLY A 389 21.27 20.37 -8.36
CA GLY A 389 20.78 21.35 -9.34
C GLY A 389 21.82 22.13 -10.13
N HIS A 390 23.10 21.75 -10.08
CA HIS A 390 24.16 22.31 -10.95
C HIS A 390 25.21 21.25 -11.27
N ASP A 391 25.87 21.38 -12.43
CA ASP A 391 27.07 20.61 -12.78
C ASP A 391 28.30 21.48 -12.54
N CYS A 392 29.16 21.05 -11.62
CA CYS A 392 30.37 21.78 -11.24
C CYS A 392 31.47 21.77 -12.34
N ASN A 393 31.19 21.25 -13.54
CA ASN A 393 32.08 21.29 -14.70
C ASN A 393 31.74 22.38 -15.73
N GLU A 394 30.64 23.11 -15.57
CA GLU A 394 30.41 24.34 -16.33
C GLU A 394 31.08 25.50 -15.58
N VAL A 395 32.37 25.67 -15.87
CA VAL A 395 33.13 26.84 -15.46
C VAL A 395 32.52 28.04 -16.17
N ASP A 396 31.91 28.93 -15.39
CA ASP A 396 31.40 30.22 -15.84
C ASP A 396 32.58 31.04 -16.41
N GLU A 397 32.74 31.04 -17.74
CA GLU A 397 33.52 32.05 -18.45
C GLU A 397 32.72 33.35 -18.43
N THR A 398 32.81 34.08 -17.32
CA THR A 398 32.46 35.50 -17.28
C THR A 398 33.70 36.33 -16.98
N TYR A 399 33.99 37.21 -17.94
CA TYR A 399 34.98 38.28 -17.94
C TYR A 399 34.83 39.26 -16.78
#